data_AF-A0A0N4ZM39-F1
#
_entry.id   AF-A0A0N4ZM39-F1
#
_cell.length_a   1.000
_cell.length_b   1.000
_cell.length_c   1.000
_cell.angle_alpha   90.00
_cell.angle_beta   90.00
_cell.angle_gamma   90.00
#
_symmetry.space_group_name_H-M   'P 1'
#
loop_
_entity.id
_entity.type
_entity.pdbx_description
1 polymer ?
#
loop_
_entity_poly.entity_id
_entity_poly.type
_entity_poly.pdbx_seq_one_letter_code
_entity_poly.pdbx_strand_id
1 'polypeptide(L)'
;MVMDFWLAGMETSTTTLKWFFVLIMKYMDVQKKLQDEIDYVVGRDRQVKLSDKINMPYMSAFITEGQRYINMLPFIPSHKCTKDTIIGGHLIKAGTMTQPFFWGANYDEKYFKDPLTFRPERFLEDDGKTYKVRYDHMAFGKGKRICAGKSLAEAELFLFFTSFLQKYKFTHPNGPIDLTSDFGGVLLPNPYTCKLEKRLFYFKIMNRIFGTGKPKAPPPNLSEAVGNINSRGESIEKKISKLDGELVKLKDQMKKMREGPAKNSVKQKALRILKQKKMYESQKDQLDTQIFNMEQTNFALEGMKDAQNTVAAMKHGVQAMKKEFKKLDINKIDDLHDEMEDMLDMHNEIQDAMSRQYDTPDIDESELEAELEALGDELAFDEDSSYLDEALNTPKVPSAVPSAERKTEDGIAVDEFGLPKISA
;
A
#
# COMPACT_ATOMS: atom_id res chain seq x y z
N MET A 1 34.28 5.21 18.39
CA MET A 1 33.20 4.40 17.79
C MET A 1 32.07 5.25 17.22
N VAL A 2 31.31 6.03 18.02
CA VAL A 2 30.21 6.88 17.49
C VAL A 2 30.71 7.90 16.47
N MET A 3 31.80 8.61 16.78
CA MET A 3 32.41 9.57 15.85
C MET A 3 32.89 8.90 14.55
N ASP A 4 33.39 7.66 14.63
CA ASP A 4 33.87 6.92 13.46
C ASP A 4 32.71 6.61 12.50
N PHE A 5 31.57 6.15 13.04
CA PHE A 5 30.36 5.91 12.24
C PHE A 5 29.78 7.19 11.65
N TRP A 6 29.73 8.27 12.44
CA TRP A 6 29.18 9.55 11.98
C TRP A 6 30.02 10.16 10.85
N LEU A 7 31.34 10.27 11.02
CA LEU A 7 32.24 10.80 10.00
C LEU A 7 32.21 9.93 8.73
N ALA A 8 32.40 8.61 8.89
CA ALA A 8 32.45 7.71 7.75
C ALA A 8 31.15 7.71 6.94
N GLY A 9 29.99 7.71 7.60
CA GLY A 9 28.69 7.74 6.94
C GLY A 9 28.39 9.09 6.28
N MET A 10 28.55 10.18 7.03
CA MET A 10 28.17 11.52 6.57
C MET A 10 29.03 11.99 5.38
N GLU A 11 30.35 11.88 5.48
CA GLU A 11 31.26 12.41 4.46
C GLU A 11 31.16 11.63 3.14
N THR A 12 31.12 10.30 3.22
CA THR A 12 31.13 9.44 2.02
C THR A 12 29.80 9.44 1.28
N SER A 13 28.66 9.35 1.98
CA SER A 13 27.32 9.43 1.36
C SER A 13 27.10 10.80 0.72
N THR A 14 27.45 11.89 1.41
CA THR A 14 27.30 13.26 0.88
C THR A 14 28.17 13.48 -0.35
N THR A 15 29.42 13.03 -0.33
CA THR A 15 30.35 13.18 -1.47
C THR A 15 29.89 12.35 -2.67
N THR A 16 29.38 11.15 -2.45
CA THR A 16 28.81 10.31 -3.51
C THR A 16 27.60 10.99 -4.17
N LEU A 17 26.69 11.57 -3.36
CA LEU A 17 25.54 12.31 -3.90
C LEU A 17 25.98 13.54 -4.72
N LYS A 18 26.97 14.30 -4.24
CA LYS A 18 27.53 15.44 -5.00
C LYS A 18 28.02 14.99 -6.38
N TRP A 19 28.79 13.91 -6.43
CA TRP A 19 29.23 13.32 -7.70
C TRP A 19 28.08 12.87 -8.59
N PHE A 20 27.05 12.22 -8.03
CA PHE A 20 25.90 11.78 -8.82
C PHE A 20 25.17 12.97 -9.47
N PHE A 21 25.03 14.09 -8.76
CA PHE A 21 24.46 15.31 -9.34
C PHE A 21 25.34 15.88 -10.46
N VAL A 22 26.66 15.87 -10.32
CA VAL A 22 27.59 16.27 -11.39
C VAL A 22 27.42 15.36 -12.62
N LEU A 23 27.37 14.04 -12.41
CA LEU A 23 27.24 13.05 -13.49
C LEU A 23 25.93 13.23 -14.27
N ILE A 24 24.78 13.39 -13.62
CA ILE A 24 23.51 13.55 -14.35
C ILE A 24 23.39 14.89 -15.07
N MET A 25 24.06 15.92 -14.59
CA MET A 25 24.12 17.20 -15.30
C MET A 25 25.05 17.09 -16.51
N LYS A 26 26.10 16.25 -16.45
CA LYS A 26 27.03 15.98 -17.56
C LYS A 26 26.37 15.11 -18.63
N TYR A 27 25.69 14.06 -18.20
CA TYR A 27 25.07 13.05 -19.03
C TYR A 27 23.55 13.20 -18.96
N MET A 28 23.03 14.21 -19.68
CA MET A 28 21.61 14.57 -19.64
C MET A 28 20.69 13.47 -20.19
N ASP A 29 21.20 12.62 -21.09
CA ASP A 29 20.53 11.43 -21.60
C ASP A 29 20.37 10.36 -20.50
N VAL A 30 21.39 10.16 -19.67
CA VAL A 30 21.32 9.29 -18.48
C VAL A 30 20.32 9.83 -17.48
N GLN A 31 20.33 11.15 -17.23
CA GLN A 31 19.34 11.79 -16.36
C GLN A 31 17.92 11.53 -16.85
N LYS A 32 17.68 11.64 -18.16
CA LYS A 32 16.38 11.37 -18.77
C LYS A 32 15.96 9.91 -18.57
N LYS A 33 16.83 8.93 -18.82
CA LYS A 33 16.54 7.51 -18.62
C LYS A 33 16.17 7.18 -17.16
N LEU A 34 16.94 7.71 -16.20
CA LEU A 34 16.62 7.58 -14.77
C LEU A 34 15.23 8.16 -14.45
N GLN A 35 14.95 9.34 -14.99
CA GLN A 35 13.70 10.05 -14.80
C GLN A 35 12.49 9.34 -15.44
N ASP A 36 12.66 8.72 -16.60
CA ASP A 36 11.65 7.92 -17.28
C ASP A 36 11.35 6.64 -16.47
N GLU A 37 12.37 5.97 -15.94
CA GLU A 37 12.20 4.80 -15.07
C GLU A 37 11.46 5.14 -13.77
N ILE A 38 11.83 6.27 -13.12
CA ILE A 38 11.13 6.78 -11.94
C ILE A 38 9.65 7.02 -12.23
N ASP A 39 9.35 7.66 -13.35
CA ASP A 39 7.97 7.99 -13.73
C ASP A 39 7.14 6.73 -14.01
N TYR A 40 7.76 5.69 -14.58
CA TYR A 40 7.13 4.41 -14.85
C TYR A 40 6.85 3.59 -13.57
N VAL A 41 7.82 3.48 -12.67
CA VAL A 41 7.75 2.58 -11.50
C VAL A 41 7.05 3.25 -10.30
N VAL A 42 7.41 4.50 -10.03
CA VAL A 42 6.97 5.23 -8.83
C VAL A 42 5.83 6.18 -9.17
N GLY A 43 5.87 6.80 -10.34
CA GLY A 43 5.00 7.91 -10.71
C GLY A 43 5.38 9.19 -9.96
N ARG A 44 4.45 10.14 -9.89
CA ARG A 44 4.67 11.46 -9.24
C ARG A 44 3.77 11.72 -8.03
N ASP A 45 2.81 10.86 -7.77
CA ASP A 45 1.78 11.08 -6.74
C ASP A 45 2.14 10.48 -5.38
N ARG A 46 3.21 9.66 -5.32
CA ARG A 46 3.72 9.07 -4.08
C ARG A 46 5.22 9.25 -3.92
N GLN A 47 5.70 9.11 -2.69
CA GLN A 47 7.12 9.12 -2.38
C GLN A 47 7.81 7.81 -2.81
N VAL A 48 9.10 7.92 -3.11
CA VAL A 48 9.98 6.77 -3.37
C VAL A 48 10.14 5.94 -2.11
N LYS A 49 10.07 4.61 -2.24
CA LYS A 49 10.30 3.63 -1.17
C LYS A 49 11.46 2.72 -1.54
N LEU A 50 12.13 2.12 -0.55
CA LEU A 50 13.20 1.14 -0.80
C LEU A 50 12.71 -0.08 -1.61
N SER A 51 11.46 -0.48 -1.41
CA SER A 51 10.82 -1.55 -2.17
C SER A 51 10.75 -1.27 -3.67
N ASP A 52 10.83 -0.01 -4.10
CA ASP A 52 10.81 0.34 -5.52
C ASP A 52 12.12 -0.06 -6.21
N LYS A 53 13.24 -0.18 -5.47
CA LYS A 53 14.59 -0.47 -6.02
C LYS A 53 14.63 -1.73 -6.88
N ILE A 54 13.89 -2.78 -6.50
CA ILE A 54 13.86 -4.06 -7.23
C ILE A 54 13.31 -3.91 -8.66
N ASN A 55 12.46 -2.91 -8.88
CA ASN A 55 11.85 -2.62 -10.18
C ASN A 55 12.56 -1.49 -10.92
N MET A 56 13.69 -1.00 -10.41
CA MET A 56 14.47 0.10 -10.98
C MET A 56 15.90 -0.34 -11.35
N PRO A 57 16.03 -1.24 -12.34
CA PRO A 57 17.32 -1.78 -12.76
C PRO A 57 18.27 -0.72 -13.29
N TYR A 58 17.78 0.29 -14.02
CA TYR A 58 18.63 1.34 -14.58
C TYR A 58 19.16 2.28 -13.47
N MET A 59 18.33 2.62 -12.47
CA MET A 59 18.78 3.33 -11.27
C MET A 59 19.83 2.54 -10.50
N SER A 60 19.61 1.23 -10.31
CA SER A 60 20.59 0.36 -9.67
C SER A 60 21.91 0.32 -10.44
N ALA A 61 21.84 0.23 -11.76
CA ALA A 61 23.01 0.27 -12.64
C ALA A 61 23.74 1.61 -12.58
N PHE A 62 23.01 2.73 -12.54
CA PHE A 62 23.58 4.07 -12.38
C PHE A 62 24.32 4.24 -11.05
N ILE A 63 23.74 3.80 -9.93
CA ILE A 63 24.39 3.93 -8.61
C ILE A 63 25.71 3.15 -8.60
N THR A 64 25.69 1.92 -9.10
CA THR A 64 26.85 1.03 -9.15
C THR A 64 27.95 1.56 -10.08
N GLU A 65 27.59 1.98 -11.30
CA GLU A 65 28.55 2.61 -12.23
C GLU A 65 29.05 3.95 -11.71
N GLY A 66 28.18 4.74 -11.08
CA GLY A 66 28.55 6.01 -10.46
C GLY A 66 29.65 5.80 -9.42
N GLN A 67 29.47 4.86 -8.49
CA GLN A 67 30.46 4.56 -7.47
C GLN A 67 31.77 4.01 -8.04
N ARG A 68 31.71 3.15 -9.07
CA ARG A 68 32.90 2.63 -9.77
C ARG A 68 33.65 3.75 -10.48
N TYR A 69 32.94 4.56 -11.24
CA TYR A 69 33.50 5.59 -12.12
C TYR A 69 34.13 6.74 -11.35
N ILE A 70 33.43 7.27 -10.34
CA ILE A 70 33.91 8.39 -9.51
C ILE A 70 35.10 7.96 -8.67
N ASN A 71 35.17 6.67 -8.34
CA ASN A 71 36.30 6.05 -7.65
C ASN A 71 36.72 6.82 -6.39
N MET A 72 35.73 7.32 -5.65
CA MET A 72 35.87 8.38 -4.63
C MET A 72 36.94 8.09 -3.57
N LEU A 73 37.09 6.83 -3.18
CA LEU A 73 38.10 6.37 -2.23
C LEU A 73 39.18 5.57 -2.98
N PRO A 74 40.13 6.24 -3.65
CA PRO A 74 41.19 5.54 -4.40
C PRO A 74 42.12 4.75 -3.47
N PHE A 75 42.29 5.25 -2.24
CA PHE A 75 43.05 4.64 -1.16
C PHE A 75 42.15 4.53 0.07
N ILE A 76 42.03 3.31 0.63
CA ILE A 76 41.33 3.08 1.90
C ILE A 76 42.27 3.16 3.10
N PRO A 77 41.76 3.16 4.36
CA PRO A 77 42.63 2.99 5.52
C PRO A 77 43.58 1.81 5.36
N SER A 78 44.86 2.01 5.65
CA SER A 78 45.87 0.98 5.48
C SER A 78 45.58 -0.25 6.35
N HIS A 79 45.84 -1.43 5.80
CA HIS A 79 45.74 -2.70 6.52
C HIS A 79 47.10 -3.10 7.09
N LYS A 80 47.12 -4.05 8.03
CA LYS A 80 48.33 -4.66 8.57
C LYS A 80 48.24 -6.18 8.48
N CYS A 81 49.27 -6.82 7.93
CA CYS A 81 49.36 -8.28 7.89
C CYS A 81 49.48 -8.84 9.32
N THR A 82 48.58 -9.74 9.70
CA THR A 82 48.55 -10.31 11.07
C THR A 82 49.47 -11.51 11.24
N LYS A 83 49.86 -12.15 10.14
CA LYS A 83 50.80 -13.27 10.07
C LYS A 83 51.52 -13.25 8.73
N ASP A 84 52.65 -13.96 8.65
CA ASP A 84 53.33 -14.24 7.39
C ASP A 84 52.33 -14.88 6.42
N THR A 85 52.27 -14.35 5.19
CA THR A 85 51.35 -14.83 4.15
C THR A 85 51.98 -14.67 2.77
N ILE A 86 51.50 -15.44 1.80
CA ILE A 86 51.96 -15.33 0.40
C ILE A 86 50.85 -14.68 -0.43
N ILE A 87 51.17 -13.63 -1.18
CA ILE A 87 50.26 -12.95 -2.12
C ILE A 87 50.97 -12.83 -3.46
N GLY A 88 50.37 -13.35 -4.53
CA GLY A 88 50.97 -13.28 -5.88
C GLY A 88 52.35 -13.95 -5.99
N GLY A 89 52.62 -14.98 -5.17
CA GLY A 89 53.93 -15.65 -5.09
C GLY A 89 54.96 -14.94 -4.20
N HIS A 90 54.64 -13.78 -3.62
CA HIS A 90 55.53 -13.02 -2.75
C HIS A 90 55.20 -13.21 -1.28
N LEU A 91 56.22 -13.45 -0.45
CA LEU A 91 56.07 -13.50 1.00
C LEU A 91 55.90 -12.09 1.58
N ILE A 92 54.77 -11.88 2.25
CA ILE A 92 54.47 -10.67 3.02
C ILE A 92 54.56 -11.02 4.50
N LYS A 93 55.46 -10.34 5.21
CA LYS A 93 55.72 -10.62 6.63
C LYS A 93 54.60 -10.13 7.54
N ALA A 94 54.43 -10.81 8.67
CA ALA A 94 53.61 -10.32 9.75
C ALA A 94 54.06 -8.90 10.14
N GLY A 95 53.10 -8.01 10.35
CA GLY A 95 53.35 -6.62 10.69
C GLY A 95 53.52 -5.68 9.51
N THR A 96 53.70 -6.18 8.27
CA THR A 96 53.76 -5.33 7.07
C THR A 96 52.46 -4.55 6.88
N MET A 97 52.58 -3.23 6.68
CA MET A 97 51.46 -2.38 6.27
C MET A 97 51.17 -2.60 4.78
N THR A 98 49.89 -2.76 4.45
CA THR A 98 49.44 -3.01 3.09
C THR A 98 48.36 -2.01 2.71
N GLN A 99 48.47 -1.44 1.52
CA GLN A 99 47.53 -0.45 1.01
C GLN A 99 46.78 -1.04 -0.20
N PRO A 100 45.49 -1.40 -0.06
CA PRO A 100 44.68 -1.81 -1.19
C PRO A 100 44.50 -0.63 -2.16
N PHE A 101 44.74 -0.88 -3.45
CA PHE A 101 44.64 0.12 -4.51
C PHE A 101 43.31 -0.04 -5.26
N PHE A 102 42.26 0.59 -4.72
CA PHE A 102 40.91 0.50 -5.29
C PHE A 102 40.81 1.20 -6.64
N TRP A 103 41.61 2.26 -6.81
CA TRP A 103 41.62 3.00 -8.05
C TRP A 103 41.96 2.11 -9.24
N GLY A 104 43.07 1.38 -9.15
CA GLY A 104 43.50 0.43 -10.17
C GLY A 104 42.51 -0.71 -10.37
N ALA A 105 41.91 -1.25 -9.31
CA ALA A 105 40.93 -2.33 -9.41
C ALA A 105 39.66 -1.91 -10.17
N ASN A 106 39.17 -0.70 -9.94
CA ASN A 106 37.97 -0.17 -10.63
C ASN A 106 38.25 0.22 -12.09
N TYR A 107 39.51 0.40 -12.47
CA TYR A 107 39.97 0.74 -13.82
C TYR A 107 40.70 -0.40 -14.55
N ASP A 108 40.76 -1.59 -13.97
CA ASP A 108 41.37 -2.75 -14.62
C ASP A 108 40.49 -3.20 -15.80
N GLU A 109 40.99 -3.03 -17.02
CA GLU A 109 40.29 -3.37 -18.27
C GLU A 109 39.95 -4.85 -18.39
N LYS A 110 40.64 -5.71 -17.63
CA LYS A 110 40.30 -7.14 -17.53
C LYS A 110 38.88 -7.35 -17.00
N TYR A 111 38.43 -6.49 -16.09
CA TYR A 111 37.12 -6.58 -15.45
C TYR A 111 36.15 -5.51 -15.97
N PHE A 112 36.64 -4.32 -16.30
CA PHE A 112 35.83 -3.19 -16.72
C PHE A 112 36.33 -2.60 -18.05
N LYS A 113 35.80 -3.07 -19.18
CA LYS A 113 36.11 -2.54 -20.53
C LYS A 113 35.80 -1.05 -20.65
N ASP A 114 36.67 -0.25 -21.27
CA ASP A 114 36.53 1.22 -21.34
C ASP A 114 36.26 1.83 -19.94
N PRO A 115 37.15 1.64 -18.96
CA PRO A 115 36.87 1.96 -17.56
C PRO A 115 36.70 3.46 -17.31
N LEU A 116 37.29 4.29 -18.18
CA LEU A 116 37.21 5.75 -18.16
C LEU A 116 35.95 6.29 -18.84
N THR A 117 35.09 5.43 -19.39
CA THR A 117 33.80 5.83 -19.95
C THR A 117 32.70 5.55 -18.94
N PHE A 118 31.93 6.58 -18.60
CA PHE A 118 30.75 6.44 -17.75
C PHE A 118 29.60 5.80 -18.54
N ARG A 119 29.23 4.58 -18.18
CA ARG A 119 28.21 3.80 -18.90
C ARG A 119 27.41 2.94 -17.92
N PRO A 120 26.27 3.44 -17.39
CA PRO A 120 25.40 2.67 -16.48
C PRO A 120 25.03 1.29 -17.03
N GLU A 121 24.84 1.19 -18.35
CA GLU A 121 24.50 -0.05 -19.06
C GLU A 121 25.52 -1.19 -18.85
N ARG A 122 26.72 -0.89 -18.34
CA ARG A 122 27.71 -1.90 -17.91
C ARG A 122 27.17 -2.90 -16.90
N PHE A 123 26.22 -2.48 -16.07
CA PHE A 123 25.59 -3.32 -15.04
C PHE A 123 24.20 -3.81 -15.43
N LEU A 124 23.87 -3.77 -16.73
CA LEU A 124 22.67 -4.36 -17.29
C LEU A 124 23.07 -5.55 -18.18
N GLU A 125 22.19 -6.55 -18.24
CA GLU A 125 22.31 -7.61 -19.25
C GLU A 125 21.86 -7.10 -20.64
N ASP A 126 22.04 -7.94 -21.67
CA ASP A 126 21.76 -7.59 -23.07
C ASP A 126 20.28 -7.24 -23.33
N ASP A 127 19.38 -7.61 -22.42
CA ASP A 127 17.96 -7.24 -22.48
C ASP A 127 17.70 -5.76 -22.10
N GLY A 128 18.72 -5.06 -21.57
CA GLY A 128 18.65 -3.69 -21.09
C GLY A 128 17.75 -3.47 -19.87
N LYS A 129 17.28 -4.54 -19.22
CA LYS A 129 16.29 -4.51 -18.13
C LYS A 129 16.72 -5.30 -16.90
N THR A 130 17.63 -6.26 -17.04
CA THR A 130 18.09 -7.06 -15.91
C THR A 130 19.37 -6.46 -15.33
N TYR A 131 19.28 -5.97 -14.10
CA TYR A 131 20.45 -5.50 -13.34
C TYR A 131 21.30 -6.68 -12.87
N LYS A 132 22.60 -6.65 -13.16
CA LYS A 132 23.53 -7.71 -12.77
C LYS A 132 24.94 -7.19 -12.53
N VAL A 133 25.51 -7.57 -11.39
CA VAL A 133 26.90 -7.29 -11.05
C VAL A 133 27.75 -8.51 -11.39
N ARG A 134 28.51 -8.45 -12.48
CA ARG A 134 29.46 -9.52 -12.87
C ARG A 134 30.78 -9.42 -12.09
N TYR A 135 31.22 -8.21 -11.83
CA TYR A 135 32.42 -7.90 -11.06
C TYR A 135 32.11 -6.82 -10.04
N ASP A 136 32.49 -7.06 -8.79
CA ASP A 136 32.34 -6.07 -7.71
C ASP A 136 33.23 -4.85 -8.00
N HIS A 137 32.66 -3.66 -7.88
CA HIS A 137 33.48 -2.45 -7.72
C HIS A 137 33.96 -2.37 -6.27
N MET A 138 35.07 -1.67 -6.05
CA MET A 138 35.76 -1.65 -4.75
C MET A 138 35.31 -0.50 -3.82
N ALA A 139 34.25 0.25 -4.12
CA ALA A 139 33.90 1.45 -3.33
C ALA A 139 33.62 1.17 -1.84
N PHE A 140 33.21 -0.05 -1.49
CA PHE A 140 32.98 -0.48 -0.10
C PHE A 140 34.06 -1.42 0.45
N GLY A 141 35.09 -1.72 -0.35
CA GLY A 141 36.08 -2.74 -0.04
C GLY A 141 35.54 -4.18 -0.04
N LYS A 142 36.34 -5.12 0.48
CA LYS A 142 36.03 -6.56 0.50
C LYS A 142 36.68 -7.25 1.71
N GLY A 143 36.14 -8.42 2.08
CA GLY A 143 36.67 -9.26 3.15
C GLY A 143 36.26 -8.78 4.55
N LYS A 144 37.04 -9.16 5.58
CA LYS A 144 36.70 -8.90 7.00
C LYS A 144 36.59 -7.42 7.39
N ARG A 145 37.11 -6.52 6.55
CA ARG A 145 37.08 -5.05 6.76
C ARG A 145 36.23 -4.35 5.69
N ILE A 146 35.29 -5.07 5.07
CA ILE A 146 34.27 -4.45 4.21
C ILE A 146 33.51 -3.37 5.00
N CYS A 147 33.11 -2.30 4.32
CA CYS A 147 32.40 -1.19 4.93
C CYS A 147 31.16 -1.68 5.70
N ALA A 148 31.15 -1.41 7.01
CA ALA A 148 30.03 -1.76 7.89
C ALA A 148 28.73 -1.01 7.53
N GLY A 149 28.85 0.17 6.90
CA GLY A 149 27.73 1.01 6.50
C GLY A 149 27.18 0.72 5.10
N LYS A 150 27.67 -0.31 4.38
CA LYS A 150 27.32 -0.55 2.97
C LYS A 150 25.80 -0.57 2.73
N SER A 151 25.07 -1.39 3.48
CA SER A 151 23.62 -1.55 3.30
C SER A 151 22.85 -0.24 3.56
N LEU A 152 23.28 0.54 4.55
CA LEU A 152 22.68 1.84 4.87
C LEU A 152 22.98 2.87 3.79
N ALA A 153 24.24 2.99 3.37
CA ALA A 153 24.66 3.91 2.33
C ALA A 153 23.94 3.62 1.00
N GLU A 154 23.80 2.36 0.60
CA GLU A 154 23.05 2.00 -0.62
C GLU A 154 21.57 2.40 -0.52
N ALA A 155 20.95 2.25 0.65
CA ALA A 155 19.56 2.65 0.89
C ALA A 155 19.40 4.18 0.84
N GLU A 156 20.29 4.92 1.52
CA GLU A 156 20.30 6.38 1.52
C GLU A 156 20.52 6.95 0.11
N LEU A 157 21.55 6.48 -0.59
CA LEU A 157 21.87 6.92 -1.95
C LEU A 157 20.68 6.72 -2.87
N PHE A 158 20.05 5.54 -2.83
CA PHE A 158 18.86 5.26 -3.62
C PHE A 158 17.71 6.21 -3.27
N LEU A 159 17.33 6.30 -1.99
CA LEU A 159 16.17 7.10 -1.58
C LEU A 159 16.35 8.58 -1.86
N PHE A 160 17.47 9.18 -1.43
CA PHE A 160 17.72 10.60 -1.59
C PHE A 160 17.82 10.96 -3.07
N PHE A 161 18.70 10.29 -3.80
CA PHE A 161 18.94 10.61 -5.20
C PHE A 161 17.68 10.46 -6.05
N THR A 162 17.00 9.31 -5.93
CA THR A 162 15.76 9.04 -6.68
C THR A 162 14.67 10.04 -6.34
N SER A 163 14.51 10.42 -5.07
CA SER A 163 13.52 11.42 -4.65
C SER A 163 13.78 12.82 -5.22
N PHE A 164 15.05 13.21 -5.35
CA PHE A 164 15.42 14.46 -6.01
C PHE A 164 15.12 14.42 -7.51
N LEU A 165 15.52 13.34 -8.20
CA LEU A 165 15.27 13.18 -9.64
C LEU A 165 13.79 13.02 -9.96
N GLN A 166 12.99 12.46 -9.05
CA GLN A 166 11.54 12.41 -9.16
C GLN A 166 10.94 13.82 -9.23
N LYS A 167 11.53 14.82 -8.57
CA LYS A 167 10.93 16.17 -8.48
C LYS A 167 11.57 17.20 -9.38
N TYR A 168 12.86 17.06 -9.68
CA TYR A 168 13.64 18.10 -10.32
C TYR A 168 14.45 17.58 -11.50
N LYS A 169 14.57 18.44 -12.51
CA LYS A 169 15.56 18.34 -13.56
C LYS A 169 16.75 19.21 -13.15
N PHE A 170 17.93 18.61 -13.18
CA PHE A 170 19.19 19.25 -12.83
C PHE A 170 19.90 19.69 -14.11
N THR A 171 20.37 20.94 -14.14
CA THR A 171 21.17 21.48 -15.24
C THR A 171 22.30 22.35 -14.69
N HIS A 172 23.40 22.44 -15.42
CA HIS A 172 24.51 23.33 -15.08
C HIS A 172 24.31 24.68 -15.79
N PRO A 173 24.23 25.82 -15.07
CA PRO A 173 23.95 27.12 -15.68
C PRO A 173 25.16 27.73 -16.40
N ASN A 174 26.39 27.32 -16.04
CA ASN A 174 27.61 28.07 -16.36
C ASN A 174 28.56 27.28 -17.28
N GLY A 175 28.10 26.91 -18.47
CA GLY A 175 28.95 26.24 -19.47
C GLY A 175 29.23 24.76 -19.17
N PRO A 176 30.34 24.19 -19.69
CA PRO A 176 30.60 22.76 -19.59
C PRO A 176 30.90 22.32 -18.16
N ILE A 177 30.48 21.10 -17.83
CA ILE A 177 30.70 20.52 -16.51
C ILE A 177 32.10 19.94 -16.41
N ASP A 178 32.78 20.38 -15.37
CA ASP A 178 34.07 19.91 -14.91
C ASP A 178 33.91 18.60 -14.12
N LEU A 179 34.70 17.59 -14.50
CA LEU A 179 34.77 16.29 -13.82
C LEU A 179 36.11 16.09 -13.10
N THR A 180 36.98 17.11 -13.08
CA THR A 180 38.22 17.05 -12.29
C THR A 180 37.90 17.12 -10.80
N SER A 181 38.88 16.69 -10.00
CA SER A 181 38.70 16.50 -8.57
C SER A 181 39.97 16.84 -7.81
N ASP A 182 39.80 17.45 -6.65
CA ASP A 182 40.87 17.58 -5.66
C ASP A 182 40.91 16.35 -4.76
N PHE A 183 42.13 15.90 -4.43
CA PHE A 183 42.35 14.80 -3.50
C PHE A 183 42.58 15.32 -2.08
N GLY A 184 41.59 15.12 -1.21
CA GLY A 184 41.61 15.52 0.20
C GLY A 184 41.41 14.34 1.15
N GLY A 185 41.88 13.14 0.79
CA GLY A 185 41.55 11.87 1.45
C GLY A 185 40.42 11.12 0.75
N VAL A 186 39.41 11.86 0.25
CA VAL A 186 38.45 11.40 -0.76
C VAL A 186 38.55 12.29 -2.00
N LEU A 187 38.15 11.77 -3.17
CA LEU A 187 38.02 12.58 -4.37
C LEU A 187 36.71 13.38 -4.30
N LEU A 188 36.83 14.69 -4.21
CA LEU A 188 35.70 15.62 -4.16
C LEU A 188 35.49 16.24 -5.55
N PRO A 189 34.25 16.44 -6.00
CA PRO A 189 34.02 17.27 -7.18
C PRO A 189 34.37 18.72 -6.84
N ASN A 190 34.95 19.45 -7.81
CA ASN A 190 35.15 20.89 -7.69
C ASN A 190 33.82 21.60 -7.38
N PRO A 191 33.82 22.74 -6.65
CA PRO A 191 32.61 23.49 -6.38
C PRO A 191 31.83 23.80 -7.67
N TYR A 192 30.55 23.45 -7.70
CA TYR A 192 29.69 23.62 -8.87
C TYR A 192 28.34 24.23 -8.51
N THR A 193 27.69 24.88 -9.48
CA THR A 193 26.32 25.40 -9.34
C THR A 193 25.36 24.49 -10.09
N CYS A 194 24.20 24.20 -9.50
CA CYS A 194 23.13 23.46 -10.16
C CYS A 194 21.85 24.30 -10.20
N LYS A 195 21.19 24.32 -11.36
CA LYS A 195 19.84 24.85 -11.53
C LYS A 195 18.85 23.70 -11.43
N LEU A 196 17.94 23.78 -10.45
CA LEU A 196 16.87 22.81 -10.24
C LEU A 196 15.58 23.35 -10.83
N GLU A 197 15.04 22.62 -11.81
CA GLU A 197 13.75 22.94 -12.42
C GLU A 197 12.72 21.88 -12.01
N LYS A 198 11.61 22.31 -11.41
CA LYS A 198 10.55 21.38 -11.01
C LYS A 198 10.00 20.68 -12.24
N ARG A 199 10.08 19.35 -12.27
CA ARG A 199 9.53 18.52 -13.34
C ARG A 199 7.99 18.56 -13.24
N LEU A 200 7.34 19.25 -14.17
CA LEU A 200 5.88 19.27 -14.27
C LEU A 200 5.39 17.95 -14.88
N PHE A 201 4.36 17.37 -14.27
CA PHE A 201 3.68 16.20 -14.83
C PHE A 201 3.01 16.62 -16.15
N TYR A 202 3.25 15.89 -17.24
CA TYR A 202 2.79 16.26 -18.59
C TYR A 202 1.27 16.48 -18.66
N PHE A 203 0.51 15.76 -17.82
CA PHE A 203 -0.94 15.94 -17.64
C PHE A 203 -1.34 17.36 -17.21
N LYS A 204 -0.49 18.07 -16.46
CA LYS A 204 -0.77 19.41 -15.93
C LYS A 204 -0.48 20.53 -16.94
N ILE A 205 0.42 20.30 -17.89
CA ILE A 205 0.73 21.25 -18.98
C ILE A 205 -0.36 21.19 -20.06
N MET A 206 -0.88 20.00 -20.38
CA MET A 206 -1.96 19.86 -21.36
C MET A 206 -3.27 20.53 -20.91
N ASN A 207 -3.61 20.46 -19.61
CA ASN A 207 -4.81 21.13 -19.06
C ASN A 207 -4.75 22.67 -19.10
N ARG A 208 -3.58 23.27 -19.34
CA ARG A 208 -3.39 24.73 -19.38
C ARG A 208 -3.42 25.30 -20.80
N ILE A 209 -3.15 24.48 -21.81
CA ILE A 209 -3.04 24.91 -23.22
C ILE A 209 -4.25 24.44 -24.03
N PHE A 210 -4.79 23.27 -23.72
CA PHE A 210 -6.01 22.76 -24.32
C PHE A 210 -7.02 22.65 -23.20
N GLY A 211 -8.01 23.55 -23.20
CA GLY A 211 -9.01 23.68 -22.14
C GLY A 211 -9.56 22.35 -21.66
N THR A 212 -9.97 22.31 -20.40
CA THR A 212 -10.51 21.15 -19.68
C THR A 212 -11.44 20.34 -20.58
N GLY A 213 -10.94 19.19 -21.07
CA GLY A 213 -11.83 18.16 -21.60
C GLY A 213 -12.88 17.85 -20.53
N LYS A 214 -14.14 17.68 -20.95
CA LYS A 214 -15.24 17.32 -20.04
C LYS A 214 -14.76 16.23 -19.08
N PRO A 215 -15.06 16.33 -17.77
CA PRO A 215 -14.57 15.36 -16.80
C PRO A 215 -14.93 13.97 -17.30
N LYS A 216 -13.90 13.16 -17.57
CA LYS A 216 -14.11 11.72 -17.70
C LYS A 216 -14.73 11.28 -16.38
N ALA A 217 -15.88 10.61 -16.49
CA ALA A 217 -16.56 10.06 -15.34
C ALA A 217 -15.55 9.35 -14.43
N PRO A 218 -15.66 9.52 -13.10
CA PRO A 218 -14.76 8.85 -12.17
C PRO A 218 -14.72 7.35 -12.51
N PRO A 219 -13.56 6.69 -12.37
CA PRO A 219 -13.50 5.25 -12.50
C PRO A 219 -14.57 4.63 -11.59
N PRO A 220 -15.27 3.58 -12.05
CA PRO A 220 -16.39 3.01 -11.30
C PRO A 220 -15.94 2.71 -9.88
N ASN A 221 -16.61 3.33 -8.91
CA ASN A 221 -16.33 3.08 -7.51
C ASN A 221 -17.12 1.84 -7.06
N LEU A 222 -16.59 1.13 -6.07
CA LEU A 222 -17.16 -0.15 -5.62
C LEU A 222 -18.62 0.02 -5.14
N SER A 223 -18.96 1.16 -4.56
CA SER A 223 -20.33 1.50 -4.12
C SER A 223 -21.29 1.65 -5.30
N GLU A 224 -20.88 2.27 -6.41
CA GLU A 224 -21.67 2.38 -7.64
C GLU A 224 -21.87 1.01 -8.30
N ALA A 225 -20.85 0.14 -8.26
CA ALA A 225 -20.96 -1.23 -8.75
C ALA A 225 -21.94 -2.07 -7.91
N VAL A 226 -21.90 -1.95 -6.56
CA VAL A 226 -22.88 -2.58 -5.65
C VAL A 226 -24.30 -2.07 -5.94
N GLY A 227 -24.49 -0.76 -6.09
CA GLY A 227 -25.80 -0.17 -6.42
C GLY A 227 -26.39 -0.70 -7.74
N ASN A 228 -25.55 -0.88 -8.76
CA ASN A 228 -25.98 -1.46 -10.04
C ASN A 228 -26.40 -2.94 -9.91
N ILE A 229 -25.69 -3.72 -9.09
CA ILE A 229 -26.04 -5.13 -8.85
C ILE A 229 -27.33 -5.25 -8.03
N ASN A 230 -27.53 -4.41 -7.01
CA ASN A 230 -28.77 -4.33 -6.24
C ASN A 230 -29.99 -4.06 -7.14
N SER A 231 -29.88 -3.11 -8.07
CA SER A 231 -30.96 -2.82 -9.03
C SER A 231 -31.34 -4.03 -9.91
N ARG A 232 -30.38 -4.89 -10.22
CA ARG A 232 -30.61 -6.14 -10.96
C ARG A 232 -31.29 -7.18 -10.07
N GLY A 233 -30.89 -7.27 -8.80
CA GLY A 233 -31.52 -8.11 -7.78
C GLY A 233 -33.02 -7.78 -7.63
N GLU A 234 -33.36 -6.50 -7.44
CA GLU A 234 -34.76 -6.03 -7.36
C GLU A 234 -35.58 -6.37 -8.61
N SER A 235 -34.95 -6.31 -9.80
CA SER A 235 -35.62 -6.67 -11.06
C SER A 235 -35.95 -8.15 -11.14
N ILE A 236 -35.06 -9.01 -10.63
CA ILE A 236 -35.26 -10.47 -10.57
C ILE A 236 -36.32 -10.81 -9.52
N GLU A 237 -36.29 -10.16 -8.36
CA GLU A 237 -37.28 -10.35 -7.29
C GLU A 237 -38.71 -10.04 -7.76
N LYS A 238 -38.90 -8.95 -8.52
CA LYS A 238 -40.19 -8.65 -9.18
C LYS A 238 -40.65 -9.75 -10.13
N LYS A 239 -39.73 -10.43 -10.83
CA LYS A 239 -40.07 -11.57 -11.71
C LYS A 239 -40.46 -12.80 -10.90
N ILE A 240 -39.76 -13.09 -9.80
CA ILE A 240 -40.08 -14.18 -8.86
C ILE A 240 -41.49 -13.96 -8.30
N SER A 241 -41.78 -12.78 -7.76
CA SER A 241 -43.10 -12.42 -7.21
C SER A 241 -44.23 -12.58 -8.24
N LYS A 242 -44.00 -12.22 -9.51
CA LYS A 242 -44.98 -12.44 -10.59
C LYS A 242 -45.24 -13.92 -10.85
N LEU A 243 -44.18 -14.74 -10.89
CA LEU A 243 -44.29 -16.19 -11.09
C LEU A 243 -45.00 -16.87 -9.91
N ASP A 244 -44.76 -16.42 -8.68
CA ASP A 244 -45.50 -16.87 -7.49
C ASP A 244 -47.00 -16.58 -7.61
N GLY A 245 -47.36 -15.35 -8.00
CA GLY A 245 -48.76 -15.00 -8.24
C GLY A 245 -49.43 -15.86 -9.33
N GLU A 246 -48.68 -16.30 -10.34
CA GLU A 246 -49.18 -17.23 -11.37
C GLU A 246 -49.30 -18.67 -10.84
N LEU A 247 -48.37 -19.13 -10.00
CA LEU A 247 -48.41 -20.45 -9.36
C LEU A 247 -49.61 -20.60 -8.42
N VAL A 248 -49.90 -19.57 -7.62
CA VAL A 248 -51.09 -19.55 -6.73
C VAL A 248 -52.38 -19.74 -7.54
N LYS A 249 -52.53 -19.00 -8.64
CA LYS A 249 -53.72 -19.11 -9.52
C LYS A 249 -53.86 -20.52 -10.12
N LEU A 250 -52.76 -21.11 -10.56
CA LEU A 250 -52.77 -22.48 -11.11
C LEU A 250 -53.08 -23.52 -10.04
N LYS A 251 -52.57 -23.34 -8.81
CA LYS A 251 -52.89 -24.19 -7.66
C LYS A 251 -54.40 -24.14 -7.34
N ASP A 252 -54.98 -22.94 -7.25
CA ASP A 252 -56.41 -22.76 -7.01
C ASP A 252 -57.29 -23.36 -8.11
N GLN A 253 -56.85 -23.21 -9.37
CA GLN A 253 -57.50 -23.84 -10.50
C GLN A 253 -57.48 -25.36 -10.37
N MET A 254 -56.35 -25.96 -10.03
CA MET A 254 -56.23 -27.42 -9.84
C MET A 254 -57.06 -27.94 -8.66
N LYS A 255 -57.22 -27.17 -7.58
CA LYS A 255 -58.05 -27.52 -6.41
C LYS A 255 -59.53 -27.70 -6.80
N LYS A 256 -60.01 -26.95 -7.80
CA LYS A 256 -61.39 -26.98 -8.30
C LYS A 256 -61.63 -28.01 -9.42
N MET A 257 -60.57 -28.71 -9.88
CA MET A 257 -60.65 -29.65 -11.00
C MET A 257 -60.68 -31.10 -10.52
N ARG A 258 -61.53 -31.92 -11.15
CA ARG A 258 -61.50 -33.38 -11.01
C ARG A 258 -60.25 -33.96 -11.67
N GLU A 259 -59.78 -35.10 -11.18
CA GLU A 259 -58.66 -35.82 -11.77
C GLU A 259 -58.94 -36.18 -13.22
N GLY A 260 -57.95 -35.95 -14.09
CA GLY A 260 -58.07 -36.23 -15.53
C GLY A 260 -57.13 -35.41 -16.42
N PRO A 261 -57.24 -35.57 -17.76
CA PRO A 261 -56.33 -34.95 -18.74
C PRO A 261 -56.25 -33.42 -18.65
N ALA A 262 -57.38 -32.77 -18.33
CA ALA A 262 -57.43 -31.32 -18.16
C ALA A 262 -56.60 -30.84 -16.96
N LYS A 263 -56.69 -31.52 -15.82
CA LYS A 263 -55.91 -31.20 -14.60
C LYS A 263 -54.42 -31.47 -14.82
N ASN A 264 -54.07 -32.53 -15.55
CA ASN A 264 -52.69 -32.82 -15.93
C ASN A 264 -52.06 -31.72 -16.81
N SER A 265 -52.83 -31.14 -17.74
CA SER A 265 -52.35 -30.00 -18.56
C SER A 265 -52.02 -28.77 -17.70
N VAL A 266 -52.88 -28.45 -16.73
CA VAL A 266 -52.65 -27.35 -15.77
C VAL A 266 -51.45 -27.65 -14.87
N LYS A 267 -51.29 -28.89 -14.40
CA LYS A 267 -50.12 -29.35 -13.63
C LYS A 267 -48.81 -29.19 -14.43
N GLN A 268 -48.80 -29.55 -15.70
CA GLN A 268 -47.63 -29.37 -16.58
C GLN A 268 -47.29 -27.88 -16.79
N LYS A 269 -48.30 -27.01 -16.88
CA LYS A 269 -48.10 -25.56 -16.93
C LYS A 269 -47.49 -25.03 -15.62
N ALA A 270 -47.99 -25.48 -14.47
CA ALA A 270 -47.45 -25.10 -13.16
C ALA A 270 -45.99 -25.54 -12.99
N LEU A 271 -45.63 -26.75 -13.42
CA LEU A 271 -44.24 -27.24 -13.39
C LEU A 271 -43.29 -26.40 -14.23
N ARG A 272 -43.72 -25.91 -15.40
CA ARG A 272 -42.90 -25.02 -16.24
C ARG A 272 -42.65 -23.66 -15.57
N ILE A 273 -43.68 -23.09 -14.95
CA ILE A 273 -43.57 -21.82 -14.21
C ILE A 273 -42.68 -21.99 -12.98
N LEU A 274 -42.83 -23.09 -12.25
CA LEU A 274 -41.98 -23.41 -11.10
C LEU A 274 -40.50 -23.57 -11.50
N LYS A 275 -40.22 -24.24 -12.62
CA LYS A 275 -38.86 -24.34 -13.17
C LYS A 275 -38.29 -22.97 -13.53
N GLN A 276 -39.13 -22.09 -14.09
CA GLN A 276 -38.74 -20.72 -14.41
C GLN A 276 -38.49 -19.88 -13.13
N LYS A 277 -39.26 -20.10 -12.06
CA LYS A 277 -39.07 -19.46 -10.76
C LYS A 277 -37.73 -19.87 -10.15
N LYS A 278 -37.44 -21.17 -10.05
CA LYS A 278 -36.15 -21.69 -9.54
C LYS A 278 -34.94 -21.16 -10.30
N MET A 279 -35.08 -20.94 -11.61
CA MET A 279 -34.02 -20.31 -12.42
C MET A 279 -33.76 -18.86 -11.98
N TYR A 280 -34.80 -18.08 -11.68
CA TYR A 280 -34.65 -16.70 -11.21
C TYR A 280 -34.18 -16.61 -9.76
N GLU A 281 -34.61 -17.52 -8.89
CA GLU A 281 -34.09 -17.66 -7.51
C GLU A 281 -32.58 -17.92 -7.55
N SER A 282 -32.13 -18.89 -8.36
CA SER A 282 -30.70 -19.17 -8.55
C SER A 282 -29.91 -17.97 -9.11
N GLN A 283 -30.50 -17.19 -10.01
CA GLN A 283 -29.85 -15.95 -10.49
C GLN A 283 -29.75 -14.88 -9.39
N LYS A 284 -30.74 -14.80 -8.49
CA LYS A 284 -30.71 -13.88 -7.35
C LYS A 284 -29.60 -14.28 -6.38
N ASP A 285 -29.51 -15.55 -6.02
CA ASP A 285 -28.48 -16.06 -5.09
C ASP A 285 -27.05 -15.78 -5.60
N GLN A 286 -26.83 -15.89 -6.91
CA GLN A 286 -25.57 -15.52 -7.54
C GLN A 286 -25.25 -14.03 -7.41
N LEU A 287 -26.24 -13.15 -7.55
CA LEU A 287 -26.04 -11.70 -7.38
C LEU A 287 -25.81 -11.35 -5.91
N ASP A 288 -26.52 -11.96 -4.98
CA ASP A 288 -26.36 -11.74 -3.54
C ASP A 288 -24.96 -12.16 -3.08
N THR A 289 -24.46 -13.29 -3.59
CA THR A 289 -23.08 -13.73 -3.35
C THR A 289 -22.05 -12.73 -3.91
N GLN A 290 -22.31 -12.13 -5.08
CA GLN A 290 -21.45 -11.10 -5.64
C GLN A 290 -21.46 -9.82 -4.79
N ILE A 291 -22.63 -9.41 -4.31
CA ILE A 291 -22.79 -8.25 -3.41
C ILE A 291 -21.99 -8.49 -2.13
N PHE A 292 -22.17 -9.65 -1.49
CA PHE A 292 -21.47 -9.99 -0.25
C PHE A 292 -19.94 -9.93 -0.41
N ASN A 293 -19.39 -10.52 -1.48
CA ASN A 293 -17.95 -10.46 -1.75
C ASN A 293 -17.44 -9.03 -1.96
N MET A 294 -18.25 -8.18 -2.62
CA MET A 294 -17.92 -6.77 -2.84
C MET A 294 -18.04 -5.95 -1.57
N GLU A 295 -19.02 -6.21 -0.72
CA GLU A 295 -19.19 -5.56 0.59
C GLU A 295 -18.07 -5.94 1.55
N GLN A 296 -17.65 -7.21 1.59
CA GLN A 296 -16.46 -7.64 2.34
C GLN A 296 -15.19 -6.89 1.89
N THR A 297 -15.04 -6.67 0.59
CA THR A 297 -13.93 -5.87 0.04
C THR A 297 -14.06 -4.40 0.43
N ASN A 298 -15.28 -3.84 0.42
CA ASN A 298 -15.51 -2.46 0.82
C ASN A 298 -15.21 -2.24 2.31
N PHE A 299 -15.63 -3.17 3.17
CA PHE A 299 -15.33 -3.16 4.60
C PHE A 299 -13.82 -3.25 4.87
N ALA A 300 -13.11 -4.12 4.16
CA ALA A 300 -11.64 -4.17 4.24
C ALA A 300 -10.99 -2.84 3.80
N LEU A 301 -11.48 -2.23 2.72
CA LEU A 301 -10.98 -0.92 2.24
C LEU A 301 -11.25 0.22 3.24
N GLU A 302 -12.41 0.21 3.91
CA GLU A 302 -12.75 1.17 4.97
C GLU A 302 -11.87 0.96 6.21
N GLY A 303 -11.70 -0.27 6.67
CA GLY A 303 -10.79 -0.61 7.77
C GLY A 303 -9.34 -0.18 7.50
N MET A 304 -8.86 -0.28 6.26
CA MET A 304 -7.54 0.22 5.87
C MET A 304 -7.44 1.76 5.94
N LYS A 305 -8.50 2.48 5.57
CA LYS A 305 -8.54 3.95 5.68
C LYS A 305 -8.57 4.39 7.14
N ASP A 306 -9.32 3.70 7.98
CA ASP A 306 -9.39 3.99 9.42
C ASP A 306 -8.07 3.69 10.12
N ALA A 307 -7.39 2.61 9.76
CA ALA A 307 -6.03 2.33 10.21
C ALA A 307 -5.06 3.43 9.76
N GLN A 308 -5.15 3.89 8.51
CA GLN A 308 -4.34 5.00 8.02
C GLN A 308 -4.59 6.31 8.80
N ASN A 309 -5.85 6.62 9.09
CA ASN A 309 -6.23 7.79 9.89
C ASN A 309 -5.71 7.68 11.33
N THR A 310 -5.84 6.50 11.93
CA THR A 310 -5.32 6.20 13.27
C THR A 310 -3.80 6.38 13.33
N VAL A 311 -3.07 5.81 12.36
CA VAL A 311 -1.61 5.98 12.26
C VAL A 311 -1.22 7.45 12.07
N ALA A 312 -1.97 8.21 11.27
CA ALA A 312 -1.73 9.63 11.09
C ALA A 312 -1.95 10.42 12.40
N ALA A 313 -3.02 10.13 13.14
CA ALA A 313 -3.29 10.71 14.45
C ALA A 313 -2.20 10.35 15.47
N MET A 314 -1.77 9.09 15.52
CA MET A 314 -0.66 8.64 16.37
C MET A 314 0.64 9.36 16.05
N LYS A 315 0.95 9.55 14.76
CA LYS A 315 2.15 10.30 14.33
C LYS A 315 2.10 11.76 14.81
N HIS A 316 0.94 12.40 14.74
CA HIS A 316 0.76 13.74 15.29
C HIS A 316 0.89 13.75 16.82
N GLY A 317 0.32 12.75 17.51
CA GLY A 317 0.47 12.57 18.96
C GLY A 317 1.93 12.42 19.39
N VAL A 318 2.71 11.56 18.72
CA VAL A 318 4.15 11.39 18.98
C VAL A 318 4.94 12.68 18.74
N GLN A 319 4.57 13.47 17.73
CA GLN A 319 5.23 14.77 17.49
C GLN A 319 4.90 15.80 18.58
N ALA A 320 3.64 15.85 19.04
CA ALA A 320 3.24 16.68 20.17
C ALA A 320 3.95 16.24 21.46
N MET A 321 4.00 14.93 21.70
CA MET A 321 4.68 14.33 22.86
C MET A 321 6.17 14.66 22.86
N LYS A 322 6.87 14.53 21.72
CA LYS A 322 8.28 14.95 21.58
C LYS A 322 8.50 16.44 21.85
N LYS A 323 7.53 17.29 21.54
CA LYS A 323 7.61 18.74 21.79
C LYS A 323 7.46 19.06 23.28
N GLU A 324 6.63 18.32 24.00
CA GLU A 324 6.50 18.43 25.45
C GLU A 324 7.66 17.76 26.20
N PHE A 325 8.18 16.63 25.70
CA PHE A 325 9.38 15.98 26.25
C PHE A 325 10.62 16.87 26.20
N LYS A 326 10.74 17.75 25.20
CA LYS A 326 11.81 18.76 25.14
C LYS A 326 11.75 19.81 26.26
N LYS A 327 10.64 19.87 27.01
CA LYS A 327 10.47 20.75 28.17
C LYS A 327 10.74 20.05 29.51
N LEU A 328 10.94 18.73 29.50
CA LEU A 328 11.25 17.95 30.70
C LEU A 328 12.77 17.88 30.88
N ASP A 329 13.23 18.33 32.04
CA ASP A 329 14.64 18.37 32.42
C ASP A 329 15.18 16.95 32.70
N ILE A 330 16.36 16.64 32.17
CA ILE A 330 16.86 15.28 31.89
C ILE A 330 17.34 14.49 33.12
N ASN A 331 17.20 15.04 34.33
CA ASN A 331 17.82 14.49 35.54
C ASN A 331 16.91 13.57 36.39
N LYS A 332 15.83 13.01 35.83
CA LYS A 332 14.93 12.07 36.52
C LYS A 332 14.50 10.91 35.62
N ILE A 333 15.45 10.28 34.92
CA ILE A 333 15.20 9.31 33.84
C ILE A 333 15.28 7.84 34.29
N ASP A 334 15.68 7.55 35.52
CA ASP A 334 15.85 6.14 35.93
C ASP A 334 14.53 5.45 36.31
N ASP A 335 13.49 6.17 36.73
CA ASP A 335 12.19 5.57 37.13
C ASP A 335 11.25 5.25 35.95
N LEU A 336 11.54 5.76 34.74
CA LEU A 336 10.65 5.68 33.56
C LEU A 336 10.87 4.42 32.71
N HIS A 337 11.98 3.71 32.92
CA HIS A 337 12.29 2.51 32.16
C HIS A 337 11.51 1.29 32.67
N ASP A 338 11.28 1.18 33.98
CA ASP A 338 10.58 0.05 34.59
C ASP A 338 9.08 0.07 34.28
N GLU A 339 8.43 1.24 34.22
CA GLU A 339 7.01 1.35 33.86
C GLU A 339 6.72 1.09 32.36
N MET A 340 7.74 1.18 31.50
CA MET A 340 7.59 0.95 30.05
C MET A 340 7.70 -0.55 29.69
N GLU A 341 8.37 -1.33 30.53
CA GLU A 341 8.47 -2.80 30.41
C GLU A 341 7.13 -3.47 30.76
N ASP A 342 6.48 -3.06 31.86
CA ASP A 342 5.16 -3.56 32.27
C ASP A 342 4.03 -3.25 31.25
N MET A 343 4.16 -2.15 30.50
CA MET A 343 3.15 -1.73 29.52
C MET A 343 3.27 -2.51 28.19
N LEU A 344 4.46 -3.01 27.85
CA LEU A 344 4.68 -3.82 26.66
C LEU A 344 4.19 -5.27 26.86
N ASP A 345 4.25 -5.79 28.09
CA ASP A 345 3.74 -7.12 28.41
C ASP A 345 2.20 -7.20 28.40
N MET A 346 1.49 -6.17 28.88
CA MET A 346 0.03 -6.08 28.73
C MET A 346 -0.43 -6.02 27.26
N HIS A 347 0.37 -5.42 26.38
CA HIS A 347 0.04 -5.32 24.95
C HIS A 347 0.10 -6.69 24.25
N ASN A 348 1.02 -7.56 24.68
CA ASN A 348 1.15 -8.92 24.16
C ASN A 348 0.01 -9.83 24.66
N GLU A 349 -0.44 -9.69 25.92
CA GLU A 349 -1.59 -10.45 26.46
C GLU A 349 -2.92 -10.13 25.74
N ILE A 350 -3.10 -8.88 25.30
CA ILE A 350 -4.29 -8.44 24.54
C ILE A 350 -4.29 -9.02 23.11
N GLN A 351 -3.11 -9.21 22.50
CA GLN A 351 -2.99 -9.88 21.19
C GLN A 351 -3.31 -11.38 21.27
N ASP A 352 -2.87 -12.06 22.32
CA ASP A 352 -3.17 -13.48 22.54
C ASP A 352 -4.66 -13.72 22.86
N ALA A 353 -5.32 -12.79 23.56
CA ALA A 353 -6.74 -12.87 23.90
C ALA A 353 -7.68 -12.77 22.67
N MET A 354 -7.21 -12.20 21.55
CA MET A 354 -8.00 -12.03 20.33
C MET A 354 -7.84 -13.16 19.30
N SER A 355 -7.01 -14.17 19.57
CA SER A 355 -6.85 -15.34 18.71
C SER A 355 -7.76 -16.48 19.16
N ARG A 356 -9.04 -16.43 18.76
CA ARG A 356 -9.94 -17.60 18.80
C ARG A 356 -10.64 -17.78 17.45
N GLN A 357 -10.20 -18.82 16.73
CA GLN A 357 -10.90 -19.40 15.60
C GLN A 357 -12.30 -19.86 16.03
N TYR A 358 -13.33 -19.52 15.24
CA TYR A 358 -14.59 -20.26 15.23
C TYR A 358 -14.65 -21.05 13.93
N ASP A 359 -14.62 -22.37 14.11
CA ASP A 359 -14.91 -23.38 13.10
C ASP A 359 -16.41 -23.32 12.77
N THR A 360 -16.79 -23.58 11.51
CA THR A 360 -18.22 -23.66 11.13
C THR A 360 -18.54 -25.03 10.55
N PRO A 361 -19.73 -25.59 10.86
CA PRO A 361 -19.99 -27.02 10.71
C PRO A 361 -20.45 -27.38 9.30
N ASP A 362 -20.11 -28.60 8.88
CA ASP A 362 -20.64 -29.27 7.68
C ASP A 362 -22.16 -29.44 7.78
N ILE A 363 -22.85 -29.16 6.66
CA ILE A 363 -24.29 -29.37 6.51
C ILE A 363 -24.50 -30.59 5.60
N ASP A 364 -25.32 -31.52 6.09
CA ASP A 364 -25.63 -32.83 5.52
C ASP A 364 -26.74 -32.74 4.46
N GLU A 365 -26.57 -33.44 3.34
CA GLU A 365 -27.52 -33.48 2.21
C GLU A 365 -28.90 -34.07 2.58
N SER A 366 -29.05 -34.69 3.76
CA SER A 366 -30.34 -35.17 4.27
C SER A 366 -31.29 -34.06 4.75
N GLU A 367 -30.78 -32.85 5.04
CA GLU A 367 -31.57 -31.70 5.51
C GLU A 367 -32.37 -31.05 4.36
N LEU A 368 -31.86 -31.15 3.13
CA LEU A 368 -32.48 -30.61 1.91
C LEU A 368 -33.64 -31.46 1.37
N GLU A 369 -33.69 -32.76 1.67
CA GLU A 369 -34.84 -33.61 1.31
C GLU A 369 -36.05 -33.37 2.23
N ALA A 370 -35.81 -33.01 3.50
CA ALA A 370 -36.86 -32.75 4.48
C ALA A 370 -37.60 -31.42 4.23
N GLU A 371 -36.91 -30.36 3.77
CA GLU A 371 -37.56 -29.08 3.43
C GLU A 371 -38.55 -29.19 2.27
N LEU A 372 -38.34 -30.14 1.34
CA LEU A 372 -39.23 -30.35 0.20
C LEU A 372 -40.55 -31.03 0.61
N GLU A 373 -40.52 -31.86 1.64
CA GLU A 373 -41.69 -32.58 2.17
C GLU A 373 -42.53 -31.68 3.10
N ALA A 374 -41.88 -30.82 3.89
CA ALA A 374 -42.54 -29.88 4.81
C ALA A 374 -43.42 -28.82 4.10
N LEU A 375 -43.03 -28.42 2.89
CA LEU A 375 -43.82 -27.50 2.04
C LEU A 375 -45.16 -28.10 1.56
N GLY A 376 -45.35 -29.42 1.73
CA GLY A 376 -46.64 -30.10 1.52
C GLY A 376 -47.63 -29.93 2.68
N ASP A 377 -47.14 -29.82 3.92
CA ASP A 377 -47.96 -29.90 5.14
C ASP A 377 -48.20 -28.54 5.83
N GLU A 378 -47.35 -27.53 5.64
CA GLU A 378 -47.53 -26.21 6.30
C GLU A 378 -48.66 -25.33 5.73
N LEU A 379 -49.32 -25.74 4.66
CA LEU A 379 -50.49 -25.02 4.11
C LEU A 379 -51.85 -25.61 4.53
N ALA A 380 -51.84 -26.56 5.47
CA ALA A 380 -53.04 -27.17 6.04
C ALA A 380 -53.52 -26.52 7.36
N PHE A 381 -52.81 -25.53 7.91
CA PHE A 381 -53.10 -24.97 9.24
C PHE A 381 -53.43 -23.47 9.32
N ASP A 382 -53.67 -22.80 8.19
CA ASP A 382 -54.11 -21.38 8.20
C ASP A 382 -55.62 -21.21 7.90
N GLU A 383 -56.45 -22.14 8.41
CA GLU A 383 -57.86 -21.86 8.70
C GLU A 383 -58.00 -21.58 10.20
N ASP A 384 -58.22 -20.30 10.53
CA ASP A 384 -58.56 -19.67 11.82
C ASP A 384 -57.45 -18.94 12.57
N SER A 385 -57.37 -17.62 12.34
CA SER A 385 -56.84 -16.64 13.31
C SER A 385 -57.40 -15.23 13.02
N SER A 386 -58.66 -15.02 13.39
CA SER A 386 -59.36 -13.72 13.35
C SER A 386 -58.90 -12.77 14.48
N TYR A 387 -57.61 -12.40 14.55
CA TYR A 387 -57.08 -11.57 15.64
C TYR A 387 -56.37 -10.27 15.21
N LEU A 388 -56.57 -9.80 13.97
CA LEU A 388 -55.91 -8.58 13.46
C LEU A 388 -56.85 -7.40 13.16
N ASP A 389 -58.08 -7.39 13.68
CA ASP A 389 -59.02 -6.27 13.49
C ASP A 389 -59.00 -5.21 14.60
N GLU A 390 -58.13 -5.32 15.61
CA GLU A 390 -58.08 -4.36 16.73
C GLU A 390 -56.86 -3.42 16.73
N ALA A 391 -56.08 -3.40 15.64
CA ALA A 391 -54.90 -2.52 15.49
C ALA A 391 -55.16 -1.23 14.68
N LEU A 392 -56.41 -0.90 14.35
CA LEU A 392 -56.77 0.25 13.49
C LEU A 392 -57.25 1.52 14.21
N ASN A 393 -57.19 1.58 15.55
CA ASN A 393 -57.59 2.77 16.31
C ASN A 393 -56.52 3.25 17.31
N THR A 394 -55.33 3.61 16.82
CA THR A 394 -54.36 4.42 17.59
C THR A 394 -54.24 5.85 17.02
N PRO A 395 -54.11 6.90 17.86
CA PRO A 395 -54.20 8.29 17.39
C PRO A 395 -52.97 8.72 16.58
N LYS A 396 -53.17 9.62 15.61
CA LYS A 396 -52.10 10.17 14.75
C LYS A 396 -51.06 10.97 15.56
N VAL A 397 -49.79 10.69 15.29
CA VAL A 397 -48.63 11.45 15.81
C VAL A 397 -48.60 12.86 15.19
N PRO A 398 -48.51 13.95 15.98
CA PRO A 398 -48.47 15.31 15.45
C PRO A 398 -47.14 15.65 14.76
N SER A 399 -47.21 16.33 13.61
CA SER A 399 -46.07 16.91 12.92
C SER A 399 -45.81 18.35 13.38
N ALA A 400 -44.73 18.60 14.14
CA ALA A 400 -44.22 19.96 14.34
C ALA A 400 -42.69 19.98 14.58
N VAL A 401 -42.06 21.00 14.00
CA VAL A 401 -40.62 21.33 13.87
C VAL A 401 -40.05 21.85 15.23
N PRO A 402 -38.72 21.77 15.50
CA PRO A 402 -38.19 21.78 16.86
C PRO A 402 -37.98 23.20 17.43
N SER A 403 -38.68 23.52 18.51
CA SER A 403 -38.24 24.50 19.52
C SER A 403 -39.20 24.49 20.72
N ALA A 404 -38.95 23.66 21.73
CA ALA A 404 -39.48 23.85 23.09
C ALA A 404 -38.72 22.94 24.06
N GLU A 405 -38.29 23.50 25.19
CA GLU A 405 -37.72 22.74 26.30
C GLU A 405 -38.70 21.65 26.75
N ARG A 406 -38.21 20.40 26.83
CA ARG A 406 -39.01 19.28 27.33
C ARG A 406 -38.81 19.15 28.84
N LYS A 407 -39.91 18.93 29.55
CA LYS A 407 -39.95 18.62 30.99
C LYS A 407 -40.61 17.26 31.20
N THR A 408 -40.21 16.54 32.24
CA THR A 408 -40.94 15.34 32.71
C THR A 408 -42.30 15.73 33.30
N GLU A 409 -43.19 14.76 33.56
CA GLU A 409 -44.48 14.99 34.24
C GLU A 409 -44.31 15.67 35.62
N ASP A 410 -43.13 15.52 36.24
CA ASP A 410 -42.74 16.15 37.50
C ASP A 410 -42.05 17.52 37.33
N GLY A 411 -41.99 18.07 36.12
CA GLY A 411 -41.48 19.42 35.84
C GLY A 411 -39.96 19.57 35.73
N ILE A 412 -39.20 18.47 35.71
CA ILE A 412 -37.73 18.48 35.60
C ILE A 412 -37.33 18.70 34.14
N ALA A 413 -36.44 19.67 33.88
CA ALA A 413 -35.94 19.95 32.53
C ALA A 413 -35.05 18.80 32.04
N VAL A 414 -35.34 18.28 30.85
CA VAL A 414 -34.57 17.22 30.20
C VAL A 414 -33.91 17.70 28.91
N ASP A 415 -32.85 17.01 28.50
CA ASP A 415 -32.19 17.24 27.21
C ASP A 415 -32.90 16.51 26.05
N GLU A 416 -32.29 16.57 24.86
CA GLU A 416 -32.82 15.97 23.63
C GLU A 416 -32.93 14.44 23.66
N PHE A 417 -32.30 13.79 24.64
CA PHE A 417 -32.36 12.34 24.87
C PHE A 417 -33.27 11.97 26.06
N GLY A 418 -33.91 12.95 26.71
CA GLY A 418 -34.83 12.74 27.82
C GLY A 418 -34.15 12.55 29.18
N LEU A 419 -32.88 12.94 29.32
CA LEU A 419 -32.13 12.82 30.56
C LEU A 419 -32.24 14.11 31.42
N PRO A 420 -32.30 14.02 32.77
CA PRO A 420 -32.39 15.18 33.64
C PRO A 420 -31.16 16.08 33.52
N LYS A 421 -31.38 17.39 33.29
CA LYS A 421 -30.29 18.38 33.32
C LYS A 421 -29.83 18.58 34.76
N ILE A 422 -28.61 18.14 35.07
CA ILE A 422 -27.97 18.36 36.37
C ILE A 422 -27.34 19.76 36.36
N SER A 423 -27.67 20.61 37.36
CA SER A 423 -26.99 21.90 37.54
C SER A 423 -25.56 21.68 38.03
N ALA A 424 -24.59 22.34 37.40
CA ALA A 424 -23.18 22.35 37.81
C ALA A 424 -22.96 22.95 39.21
#